data_AF-A0A6A5AJV9-F1
#
_entry.id   AF-A0A6A5AJV9-F1
#
_cell.length_a   1.000
_cell.length_b   1.000
_cell.length_c   1.000
_cell.angle_alpha   90.00
_cell.angle_beta   90.00
_cell.angle_gamma   90.00
#
_symmetry.space_group_name_H-M   'P 1'
#
loop_
_entity.id
_entity.type
_entity.pdbx_description
1 polymer ?
#
loop_
_entity_poly.entity_id
_entity_poly.type
_entity_poly.pdbx_seq_one_letter_code
_entity_poly.pdbx_strand_id
1 'polypeptide(L)'
;MCLMVYMNVVMLGMNQDESNSAHLKKLSQNFRKAESVVSTANPNKDPTNRRLVVLIANYRDSKRCGETVDSIFSKASRPDLITVSIFDQLNFDEDEQRCFDVYCSIVGEVACRRNERLRRNDTVSYTDAKGPTYGRYQTEEGVDLTIDTFAMSIDSHLIFIPDWDSDLVSQWDSINNPKAIITVYPDSTELYPKPGDVQK
;
A
#
# COMPACT_ATOMS: atom_id res chain seq x y z
N MET A 1 -8.43 21.83 -17.13
CA MET A 1 -9.78 21.25 -17.00
C MET A 1 -9.66 20.13 -15.96
N CYS A 2 -10.17 20.37 -14.76
CA CYS A 2 -9.94 19.52 -13.58
C CYS A 2 -10.91 18.34 -13.63
N LEU A 3 -10.42 17.14 -13.95
CA LEU A 3 -11.17 15.92 -13.63
C LEU A 3 -10.93 15.64 -12.15
N MET A 4 -11.91 15.97 -11.31
CA MET A 4 -11.99 15.45 -9.94
C MET A 4 -12.38 13.97 -10.04
N VAL A 5 -11.42 13.08 -9.82
CA VAL A 5 -11.72 11.67 -9.53
C VAL A 5 -11.59 11.52 -8.02
N TYR A 6 -12.73 11.46 -7.35
CA TYR A 6 -12.86 11.32 -5.89
C TYR A 6 -12.34 9.97 -5.43
N MET A 7 -11.29 9.89 -4.61
CA MET A 7 -10.92 8.61 -4.02
C MET A 7 -10.13 8.71 -2.67
N ASN A 8 -10.33 7.72 -1.81
CA ASN A 8 -10.04 7.69 -0.37
C ASN A 8 -8.71 7.00 -0.05
N VAL A 9 -8.02 7.45 1.01
CA VAL A 9 -6.97 6.68 1.71
C VAL A 9 -7.65 5.71 2.70
N VAL A 10 -7.28 4.44 2.71
CA VAL A 10 -7.79 3.43 3.66
C VAL A 10 -6.65 2.57 4.17
N MET A 11 -6.39 2.56 5.49
CA MET A 11 -5.46 1.65 6.15
C MET A 11 -6.22 0.55 6.91
N LEU A 12 -5.88 -0.72 6.64
CA LEU A 12 -6.49 -1.90 7.25
C LEU A 12 -5.44 -2.73 8.00
N GLY A 13 -5.71 -3.06 9.28
CA GLY A 13 -4.96 -4.07 10.02
C GLY A 13 -5.40 -5.49 9.60
N MET A 14 -4.44 -6.34 9.22
CA MET A 14 -4.73 -7.64 8.62
C MET A 14 -4.71 -8.77 9.65
N ASN A 15 -5.87 -9.35 10.02
CA ASN A 15 -5.93 -10.50 10.95
C ASN A 15 -6.08 -11.84 10.18
N GLN A 16 -5.35 -12.87 10.61
CA GLN A 16 -5.31 -14.21 9.97
C GLN A 16 -6.59 -15.07 10.09
N ASP A 17 -7.70 -14.53 10.61
CA ASP A 17 -8.84 -15.36 11.08
C ASP A 17 -9.98 -15.59 10.06
N GLU A 18 -9.85 -15.20 8.79
CA GLU A 18 -10.92 -15.36 7.80
C GLU A 18 -10.72 -16.52 6.82
N SER A 19 -10.83 -17.76 7.32
CA SER A 19 -11.07 -18.95 6.48
C SER A 19 -12.39 -19.65 6.84
N ASN A 20 -13.51 -18.94 6.75
CA ASN A 20 -14.83 -19.53 6.97
C ASN A 20 -15.53 -19.87 5.64
N SER A 21 -15.10 -20.96 4.99
CA SER A 21 -15.94 -21.72 4.07
C SER A 21 -16.27 -23.07 4.67
N ALA A 22 -17.56 -23.41 4.70
CA ALA A 22 -18.15 -24.55 5.41
C ALA A 22 -17.68 -25.95 4.93
N HIS A 23 -16.71 -26.02 4.02
CA HIS A 23 -16.18 -27.27 3.47
C HIS A 23 -15.11 -27.93 4.34
N LEU A 24 -14.40 -27.19 5.22
CA LEU A 24 -13.21 -27.69 5.93
C LEU A 24 -13.46 -28.25 7.34
N LYS A 25 -14.70 -28.24 7.85
CA LYS A 25 -15.02 -28.78 9.19
C LYS A 25 -14.73 -30.28 9.35
N LYS A 26 -14.54 -31.02 8.25
CA LYS A 26 -14.28 -32.46 8.27
C LYS A 26 -12.80 -32.83 8.46
N LEU A 27 -11.88 -31.87 8.38
CA LEU A 27 -10.45 -32.06 8.65
C LEU A 27 -10.04 -31.69 10.08
N SER A 28 -10.93 -31.05 10.84
CA SER A 28 -10.65 -30.41 12.14
C SER A 28 -10.30 -31.36 13.30
N GLN A 29 -10.51 -32.68 13.20
CA GLN A 29 -10.31 -33.58 14.34
C GLN A 29 -8.87 -34.06 14.53
N ASN A 30 -7.99 -33.90 13.52
CA ASN A 30 -6.59 -34.34 13.62
C ASN A 30 -5.58 -33.21 13.86
N PHE A 31 -6.00 -31.94 13.87
CA PHE A 31 -5.10 -30.79 14.02
C PHE A 31 -4.90 -30.29 15.45
N ARG A 32 -5.73 -30.70 16.43
CA ARG A 32 -5.61 -30.27 17.83
C ARG A 32 -4.33 -30.71 18.56
N LYS A 33 -3.50 -31.55 17.93
CA LYS A 33 -2.21 -31.97 18.49
C LYS A 33 -1.01 -31.23 17.90
N ALA A 34 -1.24 -30.36 16.91
CA ALA A 34 -0.21 -29.53 16.27
C ALA A 34 -0.23 -28.06 16.75
N GLU A 35 -1.22 -27.66 17.55
CA GLU A 35 -1.34 -26.29 18.10
C GLU A 35 -0.25 -25.93 19.13
N SER A 36 0.62 -26.85 19.54
CA SER A 36 1.66 -26.58 20.54
C SER A 36 3.06 -26.31 19.98
N VAL A 37 3.28 -26.24 18.66
CA VAL A 37 4.66 -26.15 18.11
C VAL A 37 4.88 -25.08 17.02
N VAL A 38 3.89 -24.28 16.63
CA VAL A 38 4.15 -23.13 15.73
C VAL A 38 3.44 -21.88 16.24
N SER A 39 4.03 -21.26 17.26
CA SER A 39 3.87 -19.83 17.51
C SER A 39 4.76 -19.07 16.52
N THR A 40 4.40 -19.06 15.23
CA THR A 40 4.89 -18.01 14.34
C THR A 40 4.22 -16.72 14.81
N ALA A 41 5.02 -15.78 15.29
CA ALA A 41 4.57 -14.50 15.83
C ALA A 41 3.57 -13.87 14.85
N ASN A 42 2.37 -13.56 15.35
CA ASN A 42 1.40 -12.78 14.58
C ASN A 42 2.10 -11.46 14.19
N PRO A 43 2.26 -11.14 12.89
CA PRO A 43 2.97 -9.93 12.45
C PRO A 43 2.32 -8.64 12.99
N ASN A 44 1.04 -8.67 13.39
CA ASN A 44 0.37 -7.56 14.07
C ASN A 44 0.87 -7.30 15.49
N LYS A 45 1.63 -8.23 16.08
CA LYS A 45 2.08 -8.15 17.48
C LYS A 45 3.53 -7.72 17.66
N ASP A 46 4.33 -7.62 16.59
CA ASP A 46 5.66 -7.02 16.67
C ASP A 46 5.55 -5.52 16.38
N PRO A 47 5.54 -4.64 17.39
CA PRO A 47 5.36 -3.20 17.17
C PRO A 47 6.50 -2.56 16.37
N THR A 48 7.65 -3.23 16.23
CA THR A 48 8.89 -2.68 15.64
C THR A 48 9.11 -3.05 14.18
N ASN A 49 8.44 -4.10 13.67
CA ASN A 49 8.62 -4.63 12.32
C ASN A 49 7.30 -4.81 11.56
N ARG A 50 6.33 -3.91 11.79
CA ARG A 50 5.04 -3.95 11.09
C ARG A 50 5.21 -3.52 9.65
N ARG A 51 5.00 -4.45 8.73
CA ARG A 51 5.15 -4.19 7.29
C ARG A 51 3.88 -3.58 6.72
N LEU A 52 4.07 -2.63 5.82
CA LEU A 52 3.00 -1.92 5.15
C LEU A 52 3.10 -2.13 3.63
N VAL A 53 2.01 -2.58 3.03
CA VAL A 53 1.86 -2.64 1.57
C VAL A 53 0.97 -1.49 1.10
N VAL A 54 1.50 -0.63 0.23
CA VAL A 54 0.76 0.48 -0.38
C VAL A 54 0.17 0.01 -1.70
N LEU A 55 -1.14 0.16 -1.86
CA LEU A 55 -1.90 -0.29 -3.01
C LEU A 55 -2.23 0.90 -3.91
N ILE A 56 -1.68 0.92 -5.13
CA ILE A 56 -1.76 2.06 -6.04
C ILE A 56 -2.37 1.64 -7.38
N ALA A 57 -3.58 2.11 -7.64
CA ALA A 57 -4.20 1.98 -8.96
C ALA A 57 -3.88 3.23 -9.77
N ASN A 58 -3.09 3.10 -10.83
CA ASN A 58 -2.70 4.19 -11.71
C ASN A 58 -3.50 4.14 -13.02
N TYR A 59 -3.91 5.32 -13.52
CA TYR A 59 -4.57 5.46 -14.81
C TYR A 59 -3.94 6.63 -15.56
N ARG A 60 -3.11 6.32 -16.56
CA ARG A 60 -2.47 7.30 -17.46
C ARG A 60 -1.81 8.49 -16.74
N ASP A 61 -1.24 8.28 -15.56
CA ASP A 61 -0.62 9.33 -14.73
C ASP A 61 0.78 8.92 -14.22
N SER A 62 1.53 8.23 -15.08
CA SER A 62 2.79 7.57 -14.72
C SER A 62 3.83 8.52 -14.12
N LYS A 63 3.85 9.79 -14.55
CA LYS A 63 4.76 10.81 -13.99
C LYS A 63 4.45 11.08 -12.52
N ARG A 64 3.22 11.48 -12.20
CA ARG A 64 2.83 11.79 -10.81
C ARG A 64 2.78 10.54 -9.94
N CYS A 65 2.51 9.39 -10.54
CA CYS A 65 2.63 8.11 -9.86
C CYS A 65 4.08 7.82 -9.44
N GLY A 66 5.05 8.04 -10.35
CA GLY A 66 6.47 7.94 -10.00
C GLY A 66 6.88 8.90 -8.87
N GLU A 67 6.39 10.15 -8.90
CA GLU A 67 6.61 11.15 -7.85
C GLU A 67 5.97 10.75 -6.52
N THR A 68 4.78 10.12 -6.56
CA THR A 68 4.11 9.57 -5.37
C THR A 68 4.92 8.45 -4.76
N VAL A 69 5.42 7.51 -5.59
CA VAL A 69 6.27 6.40 -5.13
C VAL A 69 7.58 6.91 -4.54
N ASP A 70 8.20 7.93 -5.13
CA ASP A 70 9.34 8.60 -4.51
C ASP A 70 8.98 9.22 -3.16
N SER A 71 7.85 9.91 -3.06
CA SER A 71 7.41 10.49 -1.79
C SER A 71 7.11 9.43 -0.72
N ILE A 72 6.56 8.27 -1.09
CA ILE A 72 6.31 7.15 -0.16
C ILE A 72 7.63 6.76 0.52
N PHE A 73 8.69 6.54 -0.26
CA PHE A 73 9.95 6.02 0.25
C PHE A 73 10.88 7.09 0.83
N SER A 74 10.94 8.28 0.23
CA SER A 74 11.85 9.35 0.66
C SER A 74 11.36 10.08 1.92
N LYS A 75 10.08 9.95 2.27
CA LYS A 75 9.45 10.59 3.43
C LYS A 75 9.10 9.64 4.55
N ALA A 76 9.28 8.33 4.37
CA ALA A 76 9.09 7.36 5.43
C ALA A 76 10.27 7.35 6.41
N SER A 77 9.98 7.13 7.69
CA SER A 77 10.99 6.88 8.72
C SER A 77 11.57 5.46 8.61
N ARG A 78 10.77 4.50 8.15
CA ARG A 78 11.16 3.08 7.96
C ARG A 78 10.82 2.57 6.55
N PRO A 79 11.46 3.11 5.50
CA PRO A 79 11.21 2.69 4.11
C PRO A 79 11.55 1.22 3.82
N ASP A 80 12.29 0.54 4.70
CA ASP A 80 12.61 -0.89 4.62
C ASP A 80 11.41 -1.82 4.96
N LEU A 81 10.39 -1.28 5.62
CA LEU A 81 9.16 -1.99 5.99
C LEU A 81 8.02 -1.75 5.00
N ILE A 82 8.23 -0.93 3.97
CA ILE A 82 7.21 -0.53 3.01
C ILE A 82 7.42 -1.25 1.68
N THR A 83 6.35 -1.77 1.10
CA THR A 83 6.30 -2.26 -0.28
C THR A 83 5.14 -1.62 -1.03
N VAL A 84 5.19 -1.61 -2.36
CA VAL A 84 4.09 -1.13 -3.20
C VAL A 84 3.56 -2.24 -4.10
N SER A 85 2.24 -2.28 -4.25
CA SER A 85 1.52 -3.10 -5.23
C SER A 85 0.82 -2.15 -6.20
N ILE A 86 1.26 -2.18 -7.47
CA ILE A 86 0.83 -1.23 -8.49
C ILE A 86 0.06 -1.97 -9.58
N PHE A 87 -1.05 -1.35 -10.02
CA PHE A 87 -1.77 -1.75 -11.22
C PHE A 87 -1.88 -0.55 -12.17
N ASP A 88 -1.25 -0.67 -13.33
CA ASP A 88 -1.11 0.40 -14.31
C ASP A 88 -2.10 0.24 -15.48
N GLN A 89 -2.94 1.25 -15.71
CA GLN A 89 -3.85 1.33 -16.87
C GLN A 89 -3.30 2.37 -17.85
N LEU A 90 -2.61 1.92 -18.91
CA LEU A 90 -1.71 2.75 -19.72
C LEU A 90 -2.14 2.83 -21.18
N ASN A 91 -1.73 3.91 -21.84
CA ASN A 91 -1.76 4.04 -23.29
C ASN A 91 -0.45 3.55 -23.92
N PHE A 92 -0.45 2.29 -24.36
CA PHE A 92 0.72 1.67 -24.99
C PHE A 92 1.07 2.32 -26.34
N ASP A 93 0.12 2.94 -27.04
CA ASP A 93 0.37 3.61 -28.33
C ASP A 93 1.16 4.92 -28.15
N GLU A 94 1.15 5.49 -26.94
CA GLU A 94 1.92 6.69 -26.57
C GLU A 94 3.19 6.35 -25.78
N ASP A 95 3.60 5.08 -25.76
CA ASP A 95 4.75 4.58 -24.99
C ASP A 95 4.68 4.99 -23.50
N GLU A 96 3.47 5.07 -22.92
CA GLU A 96 3.30 5.38 -21.51
C GLU A 96 4.01 4.32 -20.66
N GLN A 97 4.93 4.78 -19.81
CA GLN A 97 5.74 3.92 -18.96
C GLN A 97 4.95 3.47 -17.73
N ARG A 98 5.32 2.34 -17.15
CA ARG A 98 4.77 1.90 -15.86
C ARG A 98 5.18 2.86 -14.75
N CYS A 99 4.32 3.02 -13.76
CA CYS A 99 4.55 3.94 -12.65
C CYS A 99 5.88 3.68 -11.93
N PHE A 100 6.19 2.40 -11.65
CA PHE A 100 7.44 2.05 -10.96
C PHE A 100 8.69 2.23 -11.84
N ASP A 101 8.55 2.14 -13.17
CA ASP A 101 9.65 2.40 -14.10
C ASP A 101 9.98 3.89 -14.11
N VAL A 102 8.95 4.75 -14.11
CA VAL A 102 9.13 6.19 -13.95
C VAL A 102 9.78 6.52 -12.61
N TYR A 103 9.32 5.92 -11.51
CA TYR A 103 9.99 6.07 -10.21
C TYR A 103 11.49 5.75 -10.26
N CYS A 104 11.87 4.61 -10.85
CA CYS A 104 13.28 4.24 -10.97
C CYS A 104 14.08 5.21 -11.83
N SER A 105 13.46 5.83 -12.84
CA SER A 105 14.09 6.90 -13.62
C SER A 105 14.34 8.19 -12.82
N ILE A 106 13.46 8.49 -11.86
CA ILE A 106 13.57 9.68 -10.97
C ILE A 106 14.72 9.51 -9.98
N VAL A 107 14.80 8.34 -9.30
CA VAL A 107 15.74 8.13 -8.19
C VAL A 107 17.05 7.45 -8.59
N GLY A 108 17.09 6.84 -9.78
CA GLY A 108 18.22 6.03 -10.27
C GLY A 108 18.25 4.61 -9.71
N GLU A 109 19.02 3.74 -10.38
CA GLU A 109 19.02 2.27 -10.13
C GLU A 109 19.37 1.89 -8.68
N VAL A 110 20.32 2.58 -8.06
CA VAL A 110 20.77 2.27 -6.69
C VAL A 110 19.65 2.53 -5.67
N ALA A 111 18.91 3.63 -5.84
CA ALA A 111 17.82 4.00 -4.94
C ALA A 111 16.50 3.30 -5.29
N CYS A 112 16.29 2.91 -6.55
CA CYS A 112 15.08 2.24 -7.05
C CYS A 112 14.75 0.97 -6.24
N ARG A 113 15.75 0.13 -5.92
CA ARG A 113 15.61 -1.08 -5.08
C ARG A 113 14.39 -1.93 -5.42
N ARG A 114 14.14 -2.15 -6.71
CA ARG A 114 12.91 -2.78 -7.24
C ARG A 114 12.54 -4.08 -6.54
N ASN A 115 13.50 -5.00 -6.38
CA ASN A 115 13.24 -6.32 -5.78
C ASN A 115 12.83 -6.26 -4.30
N GLU A 116 13.17 -5.17 -3.61
CA GLU A 116 12.82 -4.96 -2.19
C GLU A 116 11.50 -4.19 -2.05
N ARG A 117 11.22 -3.28 -3.00
CA ARG A 117 10.14 -2.30 -2.89
C ARG A 117 8.88 -2.63 -3.68
N LEU A 118 8.98 -3.39 -4.76
CA LEU A 118 7.87 -3.67 -5.68
C LEU A 118 7.36 -5.09 -5.50
N ARG A 119 6.13 -5.23 -5.03
CA ARG A 119 5.46 -6.52 -4.83
C ARG A 119 4.72 -6.99 -6.08
N ARG A 120 4.01 -6.08 -6.75
CA ARG A 120 3.25 -6.34 -7.97
C ARG A 120 3.33 -5.14 -8.91
N ASN A 121 3.39 -5.41 -10.22
CA ASN A 121 3.54 -4.40 -11.27
C ASN A 121 2.82 -4.80 -12.57
N ASP A 122 1.56 -5.19 -12.44
CA ASP A 122 0.75 -5.59 -13.60
C ASP A 122 0.17 -4.38 -14.33
N THR A 123 -0.14 -4.57 -15.61
CA THR A 123 -0.66 -3.50 -16.45
C THR A 123 -1.73 -3.99 -17.42
N VAL A 124 -2.57 -3.06 -17.86
CA VAL A 124 -3.59 -3.25 -18.89
C VAL A 124 -3.66 -2.01 -19.78
N SER A 125 -4.15 -2.16 -21.01
CA SER A 125 -4.45 -1.00 -21.86
C SER A 125 -5.53 -0.14 -21.22
N TYR A 126 -5.42 1.18 -21.31
CA TYR A 126 -6.43 2.12 -20.83
C TYR A 126 -7.80 1.89 -21.50
N THR A 127 -7.82 1.33 -22.71
CA THR A 127 -9.06 0.99 -23.43
C THR A 127 -9.80 -0.19 -22.83
N ASP A 128 -9.08 -1.09 -22.15
CA ASP A 128 -9.62 -2.26 -21.45
C ASP A 128 -9.84 -1.98 -19.94
N ALA A 129 -9.57 -0.75 -19.50
CA ALA A 129 -9.76 -0.33 -18.12
C ALA A 129 -11.23 -0.42 -17.70
N LYS A 130 -11.48 -1.01 -16.52
CA LYS A 130 -12.84 -1.19 -15.96
C LYS A 130 -13.14 -0.18 -14.84
N GLY A 131 -12.39 0.90 -14.78
CA GLY A 131 -12.53 1.96 -13.78
C GLY A 131 -11.72 1.73 -12.49
N PRO A 132 -11.71 2.72 -11.58
CA PRO A 132 -10.83 2.75 -10.41
C PRO A 132 -11.10 1.63 -9.41
N THR A 133 -12.34 1.17 -9.26
CA THR A 133 -12.69 0.05 -8.38
C THR A 133 -12.01 -1.24 -8.82
N TYR A 134 -12.03 -1.54 -10.12
CA TYR A 134 -11.33 -2.70 -10.65
C TYR A 134 -9.82 -2.55 -10.47
N GLY A 135 -9.27 -1.37 -10.75
CA GLY A 135 -7.84 -1.11 -10.54
C GLY A 135 -7.41 -1.34 -9.09
N ARG A 136 -8.21 -0.90 -8.11
CA ARG A 136 -7.97 -1.13 -6.67
C ARG A 136 -8.08 -2.59 -6.28
N TYR A 137 -9.07 -3.31 -6.80
CA TYR A 137 -9.16 -4.76 -6.58
C TYR A 137 -7.90 -5.48 -7.11
N GLN A 138 -7.39 -5.08 -8.28
CA GLN A 138 -6.20 -5.69 -8.85
C GLN A 138 -4.96 -5.51 -7.96
N THR A 139 -4.81 -4.37 -7.26
CA THR A 139 -3.65 -4.15 -6.40
C THR A 139 -3.67 -5.02 -5.14
N GLU A 140 -4.85 -5.47 -4.69
CA GLU A 140 -4.99 -6.37 -3.53
C GLU A 140 -4.31 -7.73 -3.74
N GLU A 141 -4.11 -8.18 -4.98
CA GLU A 141 -3.36 -9.40 -5.31
C GLU A 141 -1.88 -9.35 -4.89
N GLY A 142 -1.35 -8.16 -4.57
CA GLY A 142 -0.02 -7.99 -3.99
C GLY A 142 0.03 -8.21 -2.47
N VAL A 143 -1.11 -8.24 -1.78
CA VAL A 143 -1.16 -8.35 -0.32
C VAL A 143 -0.76 -9.75 0.14
N ASP A 144 0.18 -9.84 1.09
CA ASP A 144 0.62 -11.10 1.70
C ASP A 144 0.28 -11.13 3.19
N LEU A 145 -0.77 -11.88 3.54
CA LEU A 145 -1.27 -12.06 4.91
C LEU A 145 -0.27 -12.74 5.87
N THR A 146 0.86 -13.25 5.36
CA THR A 146 1.90 -13.89 6.18
C THR A 146 2.96 -12.91 6.66
N ILE A 147 3.14 -11.77 5.96
CA ILE A 147 4.20 -10.79 6.26
C ILE A 147 3.68 -9.36 6.42
N ASP A 148 2.60 -8.99 5.75
CA ASP A 148 2.07 -7.63 5.76
C ASP A 148 1.15 -7.46 6.99
N THR A 149 1.44 -6.42 7.78
CA THR A 149 0.65 -6.04 8.96
C THR A 149 -0.48 -5.10 8.56
N PHE A 150 -0.19 -4.19 7.62
CA PHE A 150 -1.10 -3.18 7.14
C PHE A 150 -1.16 -3.15 5.62
N ALA A 151 -2.36 -2.97 5.08
CA ALA A 151 -2.57 -2.57 3.70
C ALA A 151 -3.10 -1.14 3.66
N MET A 152 -2.52 -0.30 2.81
CA MET A 152 -2.96 1.08 2.61
C MET A 152 -3.29 1.35 1.15
N SER A 153 -4.56 1.59 0.82
CA SER A 153 -4.95 2.02 -0.52
C SER A 153 -4.85 3.53 -0.66
N ILE A 154 -4.25 4.01 -1.74
CA ILE A 154 -4.10 5.43 -2.06
C ILE A 154 -4.39 5.72 -3.53
N ASP A 155 -4.46 7.01 -3.86
CA ASP A 155 -4.46 7.50 -5.23
C ASP A 155 -3.03 7.67 -5.77
N SER A 156 -2.88 7.71 -7.09
CA SER A 156 -1.59 7.69 -7.79
C SER A 156 -0.89 9.06 -7.90
N HIS A 157 -1.38 10.11 -7.24
CA HIS A 157 -0.82 11.45 -7.33
C HIS A 157 -0.87 12.20 -6.00
N LEU A 158 -0.25 11.61 -4.98
CA LEU A 158 -0.16 12.17 -3.63
C LEU A 158 1.28 12.53 -3.28
N ILE A 159 1.44 13.46 -2.33
CA ILE A 159 2.72 13.77 -1.71
C ILE A 159 2.58 13.49 -0.22
N PHE A 160 3.45 12.63 0.30
CA PHE A 160 3.49 12.26 1.71
C PHE A 160 4.31 13.26 2.51
N ILE A 161 3.86 13.54 3.73
CA ILE A 161 4.62 14.33 4.71
C ILE A 161 5.77 13.50 5.29
N PRO A 162 6.82 14.13 5.84
CA PRO A 162 7.86 13.40 6.57
C PRO A 162 7.30 12.56 7.72
N ASP A 163 7.88 11.38 7.91
CA ASP A 163 7.58 10.40 8.97
C ASP A 163 6.14 9.86 8.97
N TRP A 164 5.45 9.97 7.82
CA TRP A 164 4.04 9.60 7.65
C TRP A 164 3.72 8.16 8.08
N ASP A 165 4.64 7.22 7.88
CA ASP A 165 4.48 5.80 8.15
C ASP A 165 4.43 5.53 9.64
N SER A 166 5.37 6.09 10.40
CA SER A 166 5.38 6.03 11.86
C SER A 166 4.20 6.77 12.47
N ASP A 167 3.83 7.93 11.91
CA ASP A 167 2.71 8.73 12.41
C ASP A 167 1.38 8.02 12.23
N LEU A 168 1.14 7.43 11.05
CA LEU A 168 -0.10 6.69 10.76
C LEU A 168 -0.22 5.44 11.62
N VAL A 169 0.90 4.72 11.81
CA VAL A 169 0.97 3.55 12.67
C VAL A 169 0.73 3.92 14.15
N SER A 170 1.29 5.03 14.63
CA SER A 170 1.06 5.57 15.98
C SER A 170 -0.40 5.97 16.19
N GLN A 171 -1.01 6.61 15.20
CA GLN A 171 -2.45 6.92 15.21
C GLN A 171 -3.28 5.64 15.34
N TRP A 172 -2.96 4.60 14.56
CA TRP A 172 -3.65 3.31 14.65
C TRP A 172 -3.53 2.68 16.03
N ASP A 173 -2.34 2.70 16.63
CA ASP A 173 -2.10 2.18 17.99
C ASP A 173 -2.93 2.94 19.03
N SER A 174 -3.04 4.26 18.90
CA SER A 174 -3.77 5.12 19.84
C SER A 174 -5.28 4.82 19.88
N ILE A 175 -5.83 4.26 18.79
CA ILE A 175 -7.24 3.86 18.71
C ILE A 175 -7.51 2.65 19.62
N ASN A 176 -6.48 1.84 19.91
CA ASN A 176 -6.56 0.65 20.76
C ASN A 176 -7.68 -0.32 20.33
N ASN A 177 -7.82 -0.51 19.02
CA ASN A 177 -8.78 -1.44 18.43
C ASN A 177 -8.09 -2.27 17.32
N PRO A 178 -7.98 -3.60 17.47
CA PRO A 178 -7.30 -4.46 16.49
C PRO A 178 -8.02 -4.58 15.14
N LYS A 179 -9.21 -3.96 15.01
CA LYS A 179 -10.00 -3.86 13.76
C LYS A 179 -10.17 -2.40 13.31
N ALA A 180 -9.36 -1.48 13.81
CA ALA A 180 -9.44 -0.09 13.41
C ALA A 180 -9.13 0.07 11.91
N ILE A 181 -9.92 0.93 11.27
CA ILE A 181 -9.74 1.37 9.89
C ILE A 181 -9.54 2.88 9.94
N ILE A 182 -8.43 3.36 9.38
CA ILE A 182 -8.20 4.80 9.23
C ILE A 182 -8.53 5.18 7.80
N THR A 183 -9.40 6.17 7.63
CA THR A 183 -9.75 6.73 6.32
C THR A 183 -9.68 8.23 6.34
N VAL A 184 -9.09 8.82 5.31
CA VAL A 184 -9.01 10.28 5.17
C VAL A 184 -8.99 10.69 3.71
N TYR A 185 -9.48 11.89 3.44
CA TYR A 185 -9.23 12.58 2.19
C TYR A 185 -7.99 13.46 2.35
N PRO A 186 -6.93 13.30 1.54
CA PRO A 186 -5.72 14.10 1.66
C PRO A 186 -5.99 15.60 1.50
N ASP A 187 -5.29 16.40 2.28
CA ASP A 187 -5.33 17.86 2.15
C ASP A 187 -4.65 18.35 0.86
N SER A 188 -4.98 19.58 0.46
CA SER A 188 -4.29 20.25 -0.65
C SER A 188 -2.79 20.43 -0.33
N THR A 189 -1.96 20.39 -1.37
CA THR A 189 -0.51 20.64 -1.25
C THR A 189 -0.17 22.05 -0.77
N GLU A 190 -1.12 22.99 -0.78
CA GLU A 190 -0.98 24.31 -0.14
C GLU A 190 -0.77 24.24 1.37
N LEU A 191 -1.26 23.16 2.00
CA LEU A 191 -1.11 22.88 3.44
C LEU A 191 0.10 21.98 3.73
N TYR A 192 0.90 21.65 2.72
CA TYR A 192 2.08 20.81 2.92
C TYR A 192 3.08 21.49 3.88
N PRO A 193 3.63 20.77 4.88
CA PRO A 193 4.53 21.35 5.87
C PRO A 193 5.75 22.03 5.22
N LYS A 194 5.99 23.28 5.59
CA LYS A 194 7.17 24.03 5.13
C LYS A 194 8.39 23.64 5.97
N PRO A 195 9.61 23.80 5.44
CA PRO A 195 10.81 23.55 6.22
C PRO A 195 10.81 24.35 7.54
N GLY A 196 10.85 23.63 8.66
CA GLY A 196 10.82 24.23 10.01
C GLY A 196 9.45 24.27 10.69
N ASP A 197 8.37 23.85 10.02
CA ASP A 197 7.06 23.69 10.66
C ASP A 197 7.08 22.50 11.63
N VAL A 198 6.53 22.69 12.82
CA VAL A 198 6.26 21.59 13.77
C VAL A 198 4.90 21.01 13.42
N GLN A 199 4.85 19.72 13.09
CA GLN A 199 3.58 19.02 12.91
C GLN A 199 2.79 19.08 14.22
N LYS A 200 1.57 19.62 14.17
CA LYS A 200 0.71 19.83 15.34
C LYS A 200 -0.16 18.62 15.62
#